data_AF-A0A9P8WMQ2-F1
#
_entry.id   AF-A0A9P8WMQ2-F1
#
_cell.length_a   1.000
_cell.length_b   1.000
_cell.length_c   1.000
_cell.angle_alpha   90.00
_cell.angle_beta   90.00
_cell.angle_gamma   90.00
#
_symmetry.space_group_name_H-M   'P 1'
#
loop_
_entity.id
_entity.type
_entity.pdbx_description
1 polymer ?
#
loop_
_entity_poly.entity_id
_entity_poly.type
_entity_poly.pdbx_seq_one_letter_code
_entity_poly.pdbx_strand_id
1 'polypeptide(L)'
;MKRQPVKNSKKRKRISAPRGDRSHDTAARPDTQGRLKIPRHTPATKALEAVDTVFREDMARTFLITIFEVQPLPLYAFYLLDEEIENPDYALKAKSSELAAADVIDIGQSWKARIRNRCSDLLIVDDCEHPVLLMQPVDFLHRTVRDFLRDWFHDKLEVELKSPFVPPISLCRIMLFFLKKQPRKQLRSARHCNLMIGDMEKSPVADILDEVDKVNAELMKRVMTNHWTHARDPPRSRGLDEYRERGICNFLALTVQARLVKYVRATLKANPHRLRKSGRPLLDYALRPRRVMPIKTPYHSRRDEPNIDLDMVRVLLEYGANHNQTVHSHEDRTVWALFLIFCWESVNRGEATETSKRAWYEASEMLIERGARRSCFSSAEPPELRYIDGVLETVFGEDKASNLLQQMDEVQRKAASTWGGWIGSFF
;
A
#
# COMPACT_ATOMS: atom_id res chain seq x y z
N MET A 1 22.23 -68.37 6.25
CA MET A 1 21.81 -67.08 6.84
C MET A 1 20.31 -66.90 6.54
N LYS A 2 19.35 -67.38 7.33
CA LYS A 2 18.77 -66.79 8.57
C LYS A 2 18.45 -65.28 8.46
N ARG A 3 17.23 -64.88 8.08
CA ARG A 3 16.08 -64.53 8.97
C ARG A 3 14.93 -63.86 8.19
N GLN A 4 13.73 -64.17 8.67
CA GLN A 4 12.38 -63.77 8.24
C GLN A 4 12.02 -62.28 8.49
N PRO A 5 10.91 -61.78 7.89
CA PRO A 5 10.35 -60.47 8.16
C PRO A 5 9.49 -60.44 9.44
N VAL A 6 9.59 -59.37 10.23
CA VAL A 6 8.76 -59.12 11.41
C VAL A 6 7.59 -58.21 11.04
N LYS A 7 6.38 -58.78 11.04
CA LYS A 7 5.12 -58.04 11.25
C LYS A 7 4.98 -57.77 12.75
N ASN A 8 4.68 -56.54 13.15
CA ASN A 8 4.20 -56.25 14.50
C ASN A 8 3.04 -55.25 14.47
N SER A 9 1.85 -55.82 14.60
CA SER A 9 0.60 -55.17 14.96
C SER A 9 0.58 -54.88 16.47
N LYS A 10 0.41 -53.63 16.88
CA LYS A 10 -0.06 -53.31 18.24
C LYS A 10 -1.14 -52.22 18.23
N LYS A 11 -2.36 -52.71 18.47
CA LYS A 11 -3.55 -52.02 19.00
C LYS A 11 -3.17 -50.99 20.09
N ARG A 12 -3.71 -49.78 20.02
CA ARG A 12 -3.97 -48.96 21.22
C ARG A 12 -5.45 -48.66 21.33
N LYS A 13 -5.99 -49.10 22.47
CA LYS A 13 -7.37 -49.00 22.93
C LYS A 13 -7.75 -47.54 23.18
N ARG A 14 -8.97 -47.21 22.76
CA ARG A 14 -9.80 -46.14 23.32
C ARG A 14 -10.02 -46.40 24.82
N ILE A 15 -9.90 -45.37 25.64
CA ILE A 15 -10.55 -45.29 26.95
C ILE A 15 -11.33 -43.98 26.97
N SER A 16 -12.58 -44.12 27.36
CA SER A 16 -13.66 -43.15 27.40
C SER A 16 -14.07 -42.86 28.84
N ALA A 17 -14.51 -41.62 29.06
CA ALA A 17 -15.46 -41.13 30.07
C ALA A 17 -14.94 -40.82 31.50
N PRO A 18 -15.64 -40.00 32.33
CA PRO A 18 -16.94 -39.35 32.09
C PRO A 18 -17.05 -37.84 32.40
N ARG A 19 -18.16 -37.31 31.85
CA ARG A 19 -18.88 -36.07 32.16
C ARG A 19 -19.12 -35.89 33.68
N GLY A 20 -18.93 -34.67 34.15
CA GLY A 20 -19.51 -34.15 35.38
C GLY A 20 -20.27 -32.86 35.06
N ASP A 21 -21.59 -32.98 35.08
CA ASP A 21 -22.58 -31.92 34.91
C ASP A 21 -22.72 -31.15 36.23
N ARG A 22 -22.80 -29.81 36.19
CA ARG A 22 -23.44 -28.99 37.23
C ARG A 22 -23.65 -27.58 36.70
N SER A 23 -24.89 -27.33 36.31
CA SER A 23 -25.55 -26.04 36.18
C SER A 23 -25.66 -25.32 37.53
N HIS A 24 -25.41 -24.02 37.55
CA HIS A 24 -26.34 -23.00 38.07
C HIS A 24 -25.81 -21.59 37.81
N ASP A 25 -26.67 -20.78 37.18
CA ASP A 25 -26.90 -19.34 37.34
C ASP A 25 -25.72 -18.41 37.65
N THR A 26 -25.43 -17.49 36.72
CA THR A 26 -26.00 -16.14 36.77
C THR A 26 -25.53 -15.33 35.56
N ALA A 27 -26.50 -14.76 34.84
CA ALA A 27 -26.26 -13.79 33.80
C ALA A 27 -25.73 -12.48 34.41
N ALA A 28 -24.46 -12.17 34.17
CA ALA A 28 -23.89 -10.85 34.39
C ALA A 28 -23.48 -10.25 33.04
N ARG A 29 -24.09 -9.10 32.73
CA ARG A 29 -23.84 -8.27 31.55
C ARG A 29 -22.34 -7.90 31.47
N PRO A 30 -21.71 -7.87 30.28
CA PRO A 30 -20.38 -7.28 30.17
C PRO A 30 -20.52 -5.76 30.18
N ASP A 31 -20.12 -5.18 31.31
CA ASP A 31 -20.02 -3.74 31.48
C ASP A 31 -18.92 -3.20 30.54
N THR A 32 -19.35 -2.39 29.58
CA THR A 32 -18.52 -1.69 28.61
C THR A 32 -17.76 -0.57 29.29
N GLN A 33 -16.61 -0.86 29.90
CA GLN A 33 -15.58 0.15 30.23
C GLN A 33 -14.23 -0.48 30.62
N GLY A 34 -13.69 -1.30 29.71
CA GLY A 34 -12.28 -1.72 29.77
C GLY A 34 -11.33 -0.62 29.30
N ARG A 35 -11.15 0.47 30.08
CA ARG A 35 -9.92 1.28 29.96
C ARG A 35 -8.78 0.41 30.44
N LEU A 36 -8.08 -0.26 29.51
CA LEU A 36 -6.83 -0.96 29.78
C LEU A 36 -5.89 0.03 30.48
N LYS A 37 -5.63 -0.22 31.76
CA LYS A 37 -4.69 0.58 32.56
C LYS A 37 -3.32 0.46 31.88
N ILE A 38 -2.79 1.59 31.41
CA ILE A 38 -1.39 1.69 30.95
C ILE A 38 -0.50 1.05 32.02
N PRO A 39 0.39 0.10 31.69
CA PRO A 39 1.29 -0.48 32.68
C PRO A 39 2.26 0.61 33.16
N ARG A 40 1.92 1.29 34.27
CA ARG A 40 2.64 2.48 34.78
C ARG A 40 4.04 2.18 35.34
N HIS A 41 4.51 0.94 35.28
CA HIS A 41 5.75 0.50 35.93
C HIS A 41 6.57 -0.48 35.08
N THR A 42 6.71 -0.23 33.78
CA THR A 42 7.69 -0.99 32.99
C THR A 42 9.08 -0.34 33.08
N PRO A 43 10.17 -1.10 32.87
CA PRO A 43 11.50 -0.52 32.69
C PRO A 43 11.54 0.55 31.59
N ALA A 44 10.77 0.36 30.51
CA ALA A 44 10.65 1.32 29.41
C ALA A 44 10.00 2.64 29.85
N THR A 45 8.93 2.62 30.66
CA THR A 45 8.32 3.87 31.17
C THR A 45 9.30 4.66 32.03
N LYS A 46 10.07 3.97 32.89
CA LYS A 46 11.08 4.63 33.73
C LYS A 46 12.21 5.24 32.89
N ALA A 47 12.67 4.53 31.86
CA ALA A 47 13.70 5.01 30.95
C ALA A 47 13.27 6.26 30.18
N LEU A 48 12.00 6.32 29.74
CA LEU A 48 11.43 7.48 29.04
C LEU A 48 11.21 8.67 29.96
N GLU A 49 10.71 8.43 31.18
CA GLU A 49 10.48 9.50 32.17
C GLU A 49 11.79 10.11 32.70
N ALA A 50 12.89 9.35 32.64
CA ALA A 50 14.23 9.80 33.00
C ALA A 50 14.90 10.71 31.95
N VAL A 51 14.36 10.80 30.73
CA VAL A 51 14.87 11.72 29.71
C VAL A 51 14.57 13.15 30.14
N ASP A 52 15.61 14.00 30.07
CA ASP A 52 15.48 15.42 30.38
C ASP A 52 14.37 16.05 29.54
N THR A 53 13.54 16.84 30.22
CA THR A 53 12.42 17.60 29.64
C THR A 53 12.79 18.38 28.39
N VAL A 54 14.01 18.94 28.31
CA VAL A 54 14.46 19.66 27.11
C VAL A 54 14.60 18.79 25.87
N PHE A 55 14.77 17.47 26.02
CA PHE A 55 14.93 16.52 24.90
C PHE A 55 13.67 15.72 24.59
N ARG A 56 12.57 15.92 25.33
CA ARG A 56 11.36 15.09 25.17
C ARG A 56 10.67 15.24 23.83
N GLU A 57 10.69 16.44 23.25
CA GLU A 57 10.16 16.66 21.90
C GLU A 57 10.97 15.90 20.84
N ASP A 58 12.30 16.00 20.88
CA ASP A 58 13.19 15.29 19.96
C ASP A 58 13.04 13.77 20.10
N MET A 59 12.95 13.30 21.35
CA MET A 59 12.68 11.90 21.70
C MET A 59 11.34 11.44 21.10
N ALA A 60 10.28 12.24 21.27
CA ALA A 60 8.96 11.92 20.76
C ALA A 60 8.95 11.82 19.24
N ARG A 61 9.51 12.80 18.52
CA ARG A 61 9.65 12.77 17.04
C ARG A 61 10.42 11.53 16.58
N THR A 62 11.53 11.23 17.26
CA THR A 62 12.40 10.07 16.99
C THR A 62 11.66 8.74 17.17
N PHE A 63 10.90 8.58 18.25
CA PHE A 63 10.12 7.35 18.44
C PHE A 63 8.95 7.26 17.47
N LEU A 64 8.21 8.35 17.24
CA LEU A 64 7.05 8.34 16.34
C LEU A 64 7.46 7.95 14.90
N ILE A 65 8.61 8.43 14.41
CA ILE A 65 9.11 8.05 13.09
C ILE A 65 9.58 6.58 13.04
N THR A 66 10.25 6.10 14.09
CA THR A 66 10.78 4.72 14.15
C THR A 66 9.68 3.69 14.44
N ILE A 67 8.61 4.08 15.13
CA ILE A 67 7.39 3.27 15.31
C ILE A 67 6.66 3.12 13.98
N PHE A 68 6.57 4.22 13.22
CA PHE A 68 5.91 4.23 11.93
C PHE A 68 6.69 3.43 10.88
N GLU A 69 8.01 3.63 10.80
CA GLU A 69 8.85 2.92 9.84
C GLU A 69 9.07 1.47 10.28
N VAL A 70 8.78 0.51 9.39
CA VAL A 70 8.90 -0.90 9.72
C VAL A 70 10.38 -1.33 9.67
N GLN A 71 11.17 -0.75 8.77
CA GLN A 71 12.60 -1.04 8.64
C GLN A 71 13.46 -0.14 9.55
N PRO A 72 14.66 -0.59 9.95
CA PRO A 72 15.63 0.30 10.57
C PRO A 72 15.92 1.51 9.66
N LEU A 73 15.92 2.71 10.22
CA LEU A 73 16.29 3.92 9.48
C LEU A 73 17.81 4.15 9.58
N PRO A 74 18.47 4.68 8.54
CA PRO A 74 19.87 5.08 8.67
C PRO A 74 20.00 6.20 9.70
N LEU A 75 21.11 6.22 10.47
CA LEU A 75 21.35 7.22 11.53
C LEU A 75 21.21 8.67 11.05
N TYR A 76 21.56 8.93 9.79
CA TYR A 76 21.43 10.25 9.17
C TYR A 76 19.97 10.72 9.02
N ALA A 77 19.00 9.80 8.98
CA ALA A 77 17.59 10.14 8.97
C ALA A 77 17.20 10.97 10.21
N PHE A 78 17.83 10.71 11.36
CA PHE A 78 17.57 11.43 12.60
C PHE A 78 18.22 12.82 12.61
N TYR A 79 19.36 12.98 11.95
CA TYR A 79 19.92 14.30 11.66
C TYR A 79 18.97 15.14 10.80
N LEU A 80 18.45 14.55 9.73
CA LEU A 80 17.48 15.24 8.85
C LEU A 80 16.16 15.57 9.58
N LEU A 81 15.78 14.75 10.57
CA LEU A 81 14.59 14.99 11.39
C LEU A 81 14.75 16.21 12.31
N ASP A 82 15.98 16.48 12.77
CA ASP A 82 16.40 17.68 13.51
C ASP A 82 16.41 18.88 12.55
N GLU A 83 17.02 18.73 11.37
CA GLU A 83 17.09 19.78 10.33
C GLU A 83 15.69 20.25 9.89
N GLU A 84 14.71 19.34 9.85
CA GLU A 84 13.32 19.66 9.52
C GLU A 84 12.69 20.70 10.45
N ILE A 85 13.15 20.79 11.71
CA ILE A 85 12.65 21.77 12.68
C ILE A 85 12.99 23.20 12.21
N GLU A 86 14.21 23.40 11.71
CA GLU A 86 14.68 24.70 11.23
C GLU A 86 14.25 24.97 9.78
N ASN A 87 14.21 23.93 8.95
CA ASN A 87 13.90 24.02 7.53
C ASN A 87 12.97 22.88 7.08
N PRO A 88 11.64 23.06 7.15
CA PRO A 88 10.67 22.05 6.73
C PRO A 88 10.79 21.61 5.26
N ASP A 89 11.44 22.42 4.41
CA ASP A 89 11.62 22.16 2.98
C ASP A 89 13.04 21.72 2.63
N TYR A 90 13.87 21.30 3.60
CA TYR A 90 15.27 20.92 3.37
C TYR A 90 15.41 19.91 2.21
N ALA A 91 14.53 18.91 2.14
CA ALA A 91 14.54 17.90 1.09
C ALA A 91 14.18 18.46 -0.30
N LEU A 92 13.22 19.40 -0.35
CA LEU A 92 12.82 20.05 -1.60
C LEU A 92 13.92 21.00 -2.10
N LYS A 93 14.54 21.76 -1.19
CA LYS A 93 15.62 22.72 -1.50
C LYS A 93 16.97 22.03 -1.76
N ALA A 94 17.15 20.78 -1.31
CA ALA A 94 18.38 20.03 -1.53
C ALA A 94 18.69 19.87 -3.03
N LYS A 95 19.94 20.10 -3.39
CA LYS A 95 20.47 19.86 -4.74
C LYS A 95 20.76 18.38 -4.94
N SER A 96 20.48 17.87 -6.15
CA SER A 96 20.83 16.51 -6.55
C SER A 96 22.34 16.36 -6.75
N SER A 97 23.04 15.86 -5.74
CA SER A 97 24.49 15.68 -5.69
C SER A 97 24.83 14.53 -4.76
N GLU A 98 25.95 13.83 -4.94
CA GLU A 98 26.37 12.79 -3.99
C GLU A 98 26.68 13.41 -2.62
N LEU A 99 26.42 12.68 -1.53
CA LEU A 99 26.84 13.09 -0.19
C LEU A 99 28.34 12.82 -0.01
N ALA A 100 29.07 13.76 0.60
CA ALA A 100 30.48 13.54 0.89
C ALA A 100 30.62 12.54 2.05
N ALA A 101 31.52 11.57 1.90
CA ALA A 101 31.75 10.54 2.92
C ALA A 101 32.22 11.12 4.26
N ALA A 102 32.97 12.23 4.23
CA ALA A 102 33.40 12.94 5.44
C ALA A 102 32.20 13.47 6.24
N ASP A 103 31.28 14.18 5.57
CA ASP A 103 30.06 14.71 6.20
C ASP A 103 29.21 13.60 6.83
N VAL A 104 29.12 12.43 6.17
CA VAL A 104 28.45 11.24 6.73
C VAL A 104 29.08 10.81 8.05
N ILE A 105 30.40 10.67 8.08
CA ILE A 105 31.13 10.14 9.24
C ILE A 105 31.01 11.10 10.41
N ASP A 106 31.19 12.41 10.16
CA ASP A 106 31.13 13.44 11.19
C ASP A 106 29.73 13.52 11.81
N ILE A 107 28.68 13.48 10.98
CA ILE A 107 27.29 13.41 11.44
C ILE A 107 27.05 12.12 12.21
N GLY A 108 27.53 10.98 11.71
CA GLY A 108 27.35 9.68 12.36
C GLY A 108 27.92 9.63 13.78
N GLN A 109 29.14 10.15 13.98
CA GLN A 109 29.76 10.20 15.32
C GLN A 109 28.97 11.08 16.29
N SER A 110 28.56 12.27 15.84
CA SER A 110 27.74 13.19 16.65
C SER A 110 26.39 12.58 17.00
N TRP A 111 25.71 11.97 16.03
CA TRP A 111 24.34 11.50 16.19
C TRP A 111 24.22 10.19 16.94
N LYS A 112 25.24 9.33 16.91
CA LYS A 112 25.27 8.10 17.72
C LYS A 112 25.15 8.42 19.20
N ALA A 113 25.89 9.43 19.68
CA ALA A 113 25.80 9.90 21.06
C ALA A 113 24.44 10.57 21.36
N ARG A 114 23.90 11.37 20.43
CA ARG A 114 22.60 12.03 20.60
C ARG A 114 21.45 11.04 20.73
N ILE A 115 21.37 10.03 19.86
CA ILE A 115 20.32 9.00 19.94
C ILE A 115 20.38 8.26 21.27
N ARG A 116 21.59 7.87 21.69
CA ARG A 116 21.79 7.18 22.97
C ARG A 116 21.28 8.00 24.16
N ASN A 117 21.63 9.29 24.20
CA ASN A 117 21.25 10.19 25.29
C ASN A 117 19.78 10.58 25.26
N ARG A 118 19.19 10.80 24.07
CA ARG A 118 17.80 11.25 23.91
C ARG A 118 16.77 10.12 24.01
N CYS A 119 17.17 8.88 23.73
CA CYS A 119 16.26 7.73 23.68
C CYS A 119 16.53 6.68 24.76
N SER A 120 17.35 6.98 25.79
CA SER A 120 17.61 6.13 26.96
C SER A 120 17.94 4.67 26.62
N ASP A 121 18.83 4.46 25.64
CA ASP A 121 19.24 3.14 25.14
C ASP A 121 18.10 2.24 24.59
N LEU A 122 16.90 2.78 24.37
CA LEU A 122 15.78 2.06 23.76
C LEU A 122 15.94 1.89 22.25
N LEU A 123 16.80 2.72 21.64
CA LEU A 123 17.26 2.59 20.27
C LEU A 123 18.75 2.24 20.25
N ILE A 124 19.12 1.30 19.39
CA ILE A 124 20.50 0.89 19.12
C ILE A 124 20.90 1.41 17.75
N VAL A 125 22.12 1.92 17.66
CA VAL A 125 22.82 2.21 16.41
C VAL A 125 23.76 1.03 16.12
N ASP A 126 23.44 0.25 15.10
CA ASP A 126 24.27 -0.89 14.67
C ASP A 126 25.49 -0.39 13.86
N ASP A 127 26.61 -1.11 13.94
CA ASP A 127 27.84 -0.80 13.23
C ASP A 127 27.89 -1.41 11.82
N CYS A 128 26.84 -2.15 11.41
CA CYS A 128 26.72 -2.66 10.04
C CYS A 128 26.36 -1.58 9.00
N GLU A 129 26.66 -1.84 7.72
CA GLU A 129 26.28 -0.95 6.63
C GLU A 129 24.79 -1.11 6.26
N HIS A 130 24.05 -0.01 6.28
CA HIS A 130 22.65 0.01 5.86
C HIS A 130 22.55 -0.07 4.32
N PRO A 131 21.67 -0.93 3.78
CA PRO A 131 21.60 -1.26 2.35
C PRO A 131 21.25 -0.08 1.42
N VAL A 132 20.70 1.02 1.94
CA VAL A 132 20.28 2.16 1.11
C VAL A 132 21.39 3.18 0.89
N LEU A 133 22.27 3.41 1.88
CA LEU A 133 23.21 4.54 1.84
C LEU A 133 24.54 4.31 2.59
N LEU A 134 24.90 3.06 2.93
CA LEU A 134 26.13 2.75 3.69
C LEU A 134 26.16 3.52 5.03
N MET A 135 25.06 3.47 5.78
CA MET A 135 24.92 4.19 7.05
C MET A 135 24.64 3.24 8.19
N GLN A 136 24.93 3.62 9.43
CA GLN A 136 24.59 2.81 10.59
C GLN A 136 23.06 2.73 10.78
N PRO A 137 22.42 1.54 10.73
CA PRO A 137 20.99 1.42 11.00
C PRO A 137 20.67 1.74 12.46
N VAL A 138 19.50 2.32 12.67
CA VAL A 138 18.93 2.56 14.00
C VAL A 138 17.64 1.74 14.12
N ASP A 139 17.58 0.89 15.14
CA ASP A 139 16.40 0.10 15.45
C ASP A 139 16.18 0.00 16.97
N PHE A 140 15.04 -0.51 17.37
CA PHE A 140 14.74 -0.76 18.78
C PHE A 140 15.63 -1.84 19.36
N LEU A 141 16.05 -1.62 20.61
CA LEU A 141 16.75 -2.61 21.43
C LEU A 141 16.01 -3.96 21.44
N HIS A 142 14.67 -3.93 21.47
CA HIS A 142 13.86 -5.13 21.37
C HIS A 142 12.51 -4.83 20.71
N ARG A 143 11.98 -5.79 19.95
CA ARG A 143 10.66 -5.69 19.32
C ARG A 143 9.56 -5.29 20.31
N THR A 144 9.60 -5.83 21.54
CA THR A 144 8.59 -5.51 22.56
C THR A 144 8.62 -4.05 23.00
N VAL A 145 9.74 -3.35 22.84
CA VAL A 145 9.83 -1.90 23.08
C VAL A 145 9.04 -1.16 22.01
N ARG A 146 9.21 -1.53 20.74
CA ARG A 146 8.41 -0.98 19.63
C ARG A 146 6.91 -1.22 19.85
N ASP A 147 6.54 -2.47 20.13
CA ASP A 147 5.14 -2.84 20.37
C ASP A 147 4.57 -2.09 21.59
N PHE A 148 5.34 -1.96 22.68
CA PHE A 148 4.96 -1.17 23.85
C PHE A 148 4.72 0.30 23.52
N LEU A 149 5.67 0.95 22.83
CA LEU A 149 5.56 2.36 22.49
C LEU A 149 4.37 2.61 21.55
N ARG A 150 4.17 1.76 20.55
CA ARG A 150 3.05 1.85 19.61
C ARG A 150 1.69 1.67 20.29
N ASP A 151 1.56 0.62 21.10
CA ASP A 151 0.25 0.19 21.58
C ASP A 151 -0.15 0.90 22.89
N TRP A 152 0.81 1.43 23.65
CA TRP A 152 0.57 1.93 25.02
C TRP A 152 1.13 3.31 25.33
N PHE A 153 2.12 3.79 24.56
CA PHE A 153 2.82 5.05 24.86
C PHE A 153 2.66 6.10 23.75
N HIS A 154 2.00 5.76 22.64
CA HIS A 154 1.86 6.64 21.48
C HIS A 154 1.23 7.99 21.84
N ASP A 155 0.09 7.97 22.53
CA ASP A 155 -0.61 9.19 22.97
C ASP A 155 0.27 10.09 23.86
N LYS A 156 1.14 9.48 24.68
CA LYS A 156 2.09 10.24 25.51
C LYS A 156 3.18 10.89 24.65
N LEU A 157 3.68 10.20 23.62
CA LEU A 157 4.64 10.80 22.69
C LEU A 157 4.02 11.98 21.96
N GLU A 158 2.75 11.88 21.56
CA GLU A 158 2.04 12.99 20.90
C GLU A 158 1.89 14.23 21.79
N VAL A 159 1.66 14.03 23.09
CA VAL A 159 1.56 15.14 24.08
C VAL A 159 2.89 15.88 24.26
N GLU A 160 4.03 15.22 24.06
CA GLU A 160 5.35 15.83 24.18
C GLU A 160 5.76 16.66 22.95
N LEU A 161 4.98 16.62 21.87
CA LEU A 161 5.21 17.43 20.67
C LEU A 161 4.78 18.88 20.88
N LYS A 162 5.64 19.85 20.55
CA LYS A 162 5.27 21.28 20.60
C LYS A 162 4.60 21.77 19.31
N SER A 163 4.69 21.00 18.23
CA SER A 163 4.13 21.33 16.92
C SER A 163 3.52 20.09 16.25
N PRO A 164 2.56 20.24 15.32
CA PRO A 164 1.99 19.12 14.59
C PRO A 164 3.08 18.35 13.84
N PHE A 165 3.28 17.08 14.21
CA PHE A 165 4.23 16.20 13.57
C PHE A 165 3.49 15.06 12.87
N VAL A 166 3.84 14.80 11.60
CA VAL A 166 3.23 13.73 10.81
C VAL A 166 4.35 12.82 10.30
N PRO A 167 4.65 11.72 11.00
CA PRO A 167 5.78 10.85 10.67
C PRO A 167 5.87 10.41 9.19
N PRO A 168 4.76 10.04 8.51
CA PRO A 168 4.82 9.72 7.08
C PRO A 168 5.40 10.84 6.22
N ILE A 169 5.05 12.11 6.50
CA ILE A 169 5.51 13.24 5.70
C ILE A 169 7.01 13.46 5.89
N SER A 170 7.49 13.41 7.13
CA SER A 170 8.92 13.53 7.42
C SER A 170 9.71 12.39 6.80
N LEU A 171 9.20 11.15 6.81
CA LEU A 171 9.80 10.05 6.07
C LEU A 171 9.87 10.32 4.57
N CYS A 172 8.81 10.86 3.97
CA CYS A 172 8.83 11.22 2.55
C CYS A 172 9.94 12.23 2.24
N ARG A 173 10.15 13.23 3.11
CA ARG A 173 11.23 14.22 2.97
C ARG A 173 12.60 13.57 3.13
N ILE A 174 12.79 12.73 4.14
CA ILE A 174 14.04 11.99 4.38
C ILE A 174 14.38 11.12 3.16
N MET A 175 13.41 10.36 2.65
CA MET A 175 13.59 9.50 1.48
C MET A 175 13.87 10.31 0.21
N LEU A 176 13.19 11.43 -0.01
CA LEU A 176 13.49 12.34 -1.12
C LEU A 176 14.91 12.92 -1.01
N PHE A 177 15.34 13.32 0.19
CA PHE A 177 16.71 13.79 0.40
C PHE A 177 17.70 12.68 0.04
N PHE A 178 17.51 11.48 0.54
CA PHE A 178 18.37 10.34 0.20
C PHE A 178 18.37 10.03 -1.29
N LEU A 179 17.22 10.08 -1.95
CA LEU A 179 17.11 9.92 -3.40
C LEU A 179 17.96 10.95 -4.15
N LYS A 180 17.94 12.22 -3.73
CA LYS A 180 18.77 13.29 -4.32
C LYS A 180 20.26 13.12 -4.03
N LYS A 181 20.61 12.40 -2.96
CA LYS A 181 21.98 12.23 -2.46
C LYS A 181 22.65 10.91 -2.83
N GLN A 182 21.94 10.00 -3.50
CA GLN A 182 22.47 8.70 -3.86
C GLN A 182 23.65 8.77 -4.84
N PRO A 183 24.66 7.89 -4.67
CA PRO A 183 25.76 7.75 -5.63
C PRO A 183 25.25 7.33 -7.01
N ARG A 184 25.49 8.15 -8.03
CA ARG A 184 24.94 7.92 -9.39
C ARG A 184 25.53 6.67 -10.04
N LYS A 185 26.74 6.27 -9.62
CA LYS A 185 27.44 5.09 -10.14
C LYS A 185 26.78 3.76 -9.73
N GLN A 186 25.97 3.76 -8.66
CA GLN A 186 25.34 2.55 -8.11
C GLN A 186 23.93 2.28 -8.67
N LEU A 187 23.36 3.21 -9.46
CA LEU A 187 22.02 3.13 -10.05
C LEU A 187 21.88 2.12 -11.21
N ARG A 188 22.87 1.26 -11.43
CA ARG A 188 22.85 0.28 -12.53
C ARG A 188 21.99 -0.95 -12.27
N SER A 189 21.41 -1.12 -11.08
CA SER A 189 20.53 -2.25 -10.78
C SER A 189 19.08 -1.80 -10.56
N ALA A 190 18.14 -2.45 -11.27
CA ALA A 190 16.69 -2.22 -11.16
C ALA A 190 16.14 -2.40 -9.73
N ARG A 191 16.90 -3.04 -8.83
CA ARG A 191 16.56 -3.23 -7.42
C ARG A 191 16.45 -1.91 -6.63
N HIS A 192 17.17 -0.85 -7.02
CA HIS A 192 17.16 0.42 -6.26
C HIS A 192 15.93 1.29 -6.50
N CYS A 193 15.25 1.18 -7.65
CA CYS A 193 14.12 2.06 -8.03
C CYS A 193 12.83 1.80 -7.23
N ASN A 194 12.81 0.76 -6.41
CA ASN A 194 11.60 0.07 -6.00
C ASN A 194 11.18 0.39 -4.54
N LEU A 195 12.01 1.12 -3.78
CA LEU A 195 11.87 1.29 -2.32
C LEU A 195 10.94 2.44 -1.85
N MET A 196 10.41 3.30 -2.73
CA MET A 196 10.01 4.67 -2.30
C MET A 196 8.51 5.02 -2.30
N ILE A 197 7.57 4.08 -2.47
CA ILE A 197 6.14 4.43 -2.76
C ILE A 197 5.12 3.64 -1.93
N GLY A 198 5.43 3.41 -0.64
CA GLY A 198 4.45 2.95 0.33
C GLY A 198 4.06 4.09 1.27
N ASP A 199 2.76 4.36 1.41
CA ASP A 199 2.15 5.21 2.46
C ASP A 199 2.35 6.75 2.38
N MET A 200 1.84 7.39 1.31
CA MET A 200 1.96 8.85 1.06
C MET A 200 0.60 9.59 0.95
N GLU A 201 -0.28 9.53 1.96
CA GLU A 201 -1.68 10.03 1.86
C GLU A 201 -2.03 11.39 2.55
N LYS A 202 -1.06 12.25 2.91
CA LYS A 202 -1.37 13.55 3.58
C LYS A 202 -0.81 14.77 2.85
N SER A 203 -1.55 15.88 2.90
CA SER A 203 -1.44 17.07 2.03
C SER A 203 -0.45 18.15 2.54
N PRO A 204 0.85 17.84 2.52
CA PRO A 204 1.82 18.62 1.73
C PRO A 204 2.74 17.72 0.89
N VAL A 205 2.29 16.51 0.56
CA VAL A 205 3.11 15.50 -0.12
C VAL A 205 3.11 15.64 -1.64
N ALA A 206 2.26 16.48 -2.24
CA ALA A 206 2.21 16.64 -3.70
C ALA A 206 3.54 17.16 -4.28
N ASP A 207 4.12 18.22 -3.71
CA ASP A 207 5.40 18.76 -4.16
C ASP A 207 6.55 17.76 -3.96
N ILE A 208 6.48 16.97 -2.87
CA ILE A 208 7.44 15.90 -2.59
C ILE A 208 7.32 14.80 -3.66
N LEU A 209 6.11 14.37 -3.99
CA LEU A 209 5.84 13.35 -5.01
C LEU A 209 6.30 13.81 -6.40
N ASP A 210 5.98 15.05 -6.78
CA ASP A 210 6.41 15.62 -8.05
C ASP A 210 7.95 15.73 -8.13
N GLU A 211 8.61 16.10 -7.03
CA GLU A 211 10.07 16.13 -6.97
C GLU A 211 10.68 14.71 -6.96
N VAL A 212 10.05 13.72 -6.32
CA VAL A 212 10.45 12.30 -6.41
C VAL A 212 10.40 11.81 -7.85
N ASP A 213 9.33 12.12 -8.58
CA ASP A 213 9.18 11.75 -9.98
C ASP A 213 10.27 12.39 -10.85
N LYS A 214 10.46 13.71 -10.69
CA LYS A 214 11.47 14.49 -11.41
C LYS A 214 12.90 14.00 -11.15
N VAL A 215 13.26 13.76 -9.88
CA VAL A 215 14.60 13.28 -9.52
C VAL A 215 14.83 11.89 -10.08
N ASN A 216 13.89 10.95 -9.93
CA ASN A 216 14.02 9.62 -10.52
C ASN A 216 14.12 9.66 -12.05
N ALA A 217 13.30 10.48 -12.72
CA ALA A 217 13.37 10.65 -14.17
C ALA A 217 14.77 11.12 -14.59
N GLU A 218 15.34 12.13 -13.91
CA GLU A 218 16.70 12.62 -14.19
C GLU A 218 17.77 11.56 -13.96
N LEU A 219 17.69 10.84 -12.83
CA LEU A 219 18.62 9.77 -12.48
C LEU A 219 18.61 8.64 -13.52
N MET A 220 17.44 8.33 -14.07
CA MET A 220 17.24 7.19 -14.97
C MET A 220 17.42 7.52 -16.46
N LYS A 221 17.53 8.80 -16.85
CA LYS A 221 17.78 9.24 -18.25
C LYS A 221 18.97 8.54 -18.92
N ARG A 222 19.98 8.13 -18.14
CA ARG A 222 21.19 7.45 -18.65
C ARG A 222 21.05 5.93 -18.72
N VAL A 223 20.03 5.36 -18.06
CA VAL A 223 19.84 3.92 -17.91
C VAL A 223 18.71 3.42 -18.81
N MET A 224 17.68 4.22 -19.03
CA MET A 224 16.53 3.86 -19.84
C MET A 224 15.98 5.03 -20.65
N THR A 225 15.40 4.70 -21.80
CA THR A 225 14.75 5.65 -22.71
C THR A 225 13.30 5.94 -22.31
N ASN A 226 12.65 5.01 -21.61
CA ASN A 226 11.29 5.18 -21.09
C ASN A 226 11.31 5.80 -19.68
N HIS A 227 10.13 6.15 -19.18
CA HIS A 227 9.96 6.66 -17.82
C HIS A 227 10.43 5.66 -16.74
N TRP A 228 11.02 6.13 -15.63
CA TRP A 228 11.63 5.26 -14.61
C TRP A 228 10.66 4.25 -13.96
N THR A 229 9.36 4.57 -13.98
CA THR A 229 8.29 3.69 -13.50
C THR A 229 8.21 2.37 -14.28
N HIS A 230 8.94 2.24 -15.38
CA HIS A 230 9.13 1.00 -16.14
C HIS A 230 10.08 0.00 -15.53
N ALA A 231 10.92 0.40 -14.58
CA ALA A 231 11.84 -0.51 -13.90
C ALA A 231 11.12 -1.57 -13.04
N ARG A 232 9.80 -1.46 -12.87
CA ARG A 232 9.01 -2.34 -11.99
C ARG A 232 8.74 -3.68 -12.65
N ASP A 233 8.93 -4.74 -11.86
CA ASP A 233 8.51 -6.08 -12.26
C ASP A 233 6.98 -6.16 -12.35
N PRO A 234 6.42 -6.65 -13.48
CA PRO A 234 5.00 -6.90 -13.54
C PRO A 234 4.61 -8.00 -12.55
N PRO A 235 3.39 -7.96 -11.97
CA PRO A 235 2.85 -9.10 -11.23
C PRO A 235 2.91 -10.36 -12.08
N ARG A 236 3.18 -11.51 -11.44
CA ARG A 236 3.08 -12.80 -12.12
C ARG A 236 1.67 -12.98 -12.66
N SER A 237 1.55 -13.32 -13.94
CA SER A 237 0.28 -13.64 -14.58
C SER A 237 -0.46 -14.74 -13.81
N ARG A 238 -1.79 -14.62 -13.71
CA ARG A 238 -2.67 -15.62 -13.10
C ARG A 238 -3.75 -16.03 -14.10
N GLY A 239 -3.50 -17.12 -14.82
CA GLY A 239 -4.42 -17.60 -15.86
C GLY A 239 -4.71 -16.49 -16.86
N LEU A 240 -5.96 -16.05 -16.94
CA LEU A 240 -6.41 -15.01 -17.86
C LEU A 240 -6.18 -13.58 -17.34
N ASP A 241 -5.86 -13.40 -16.05
CA ASP A 241 -5.44 -12.13 -15.45
C ASP A 241 -3.93 -11.90 -15.67
N GLU A 242 -3.62 -11.31 -16.83
CA GLU A 242 -2.27 -10.88 -17.18
C GLU A 242 -2.07 -9.37 -16.96
N TYR A 243 -0.82 -8.95 -16.77
CA TYR A 243 -0.42 -7.55 -16.65
C TYR A 243 0.57 -7.19 -17.76
N ARG A 244 0.09 -6.48 -18.80
CA ARG A 244 0.90 -6.10 -19.97
C ARG A 244 1.02 -4.57 -20.05
N GLU A 245 2.10 -4.03 -19.46
CA GLU A 245 2.35 -2.58 -19.40
C GLU A 245 3.01 -2.00 -20.66
N ARG A 246 3.69 -2.85 -21.46
CA ARG A 246 4.34 -2.51 -22.75
C ARG A 246 5.21 -1.24 -22.76
N GLY A 247 5.80 -0.83 -21.63
CA GLY A 247 6.62 0.37 -21.63
C GLY A 247 5.84 1.69 -21.60
N ILE A 248 4.56 1.70 -21.18
CA ILE A 248 3.70 2.91 -21.15
C ILE A 248 3.06 3.21 -19.78
N CYS A 249 3.83 3.14 -18.70
CA CYS A 249 3.45 3.42 -17.33
C CYS A 249 4.05 4.77 -16.96
N ASN A 250 3.24 5.66 -16.40
CA ASN A 250 3.69 6.98 -15.94
C ASN A 250 3.55 7.07 -14.43
N PHE A 251 4.08 8.15 -13.85
CA PHE A 251 4.02 8.36 -12.41
C PHE A 251 2.59 8.41 -11.87
N LEU A 252 1.65 9.03 -12.61
CA LEU A 252 0.25 9.07 -12.21
C LEU A 252 -0.36 7.67 -12.05
N ALA A 253 -0.08 6.73 -12.96
CA ALA A 253 -0.50 5.34 -12.84
C ALA A 253 0.06 4.65 -11.58
N LEU A 254 1.31 4.97 -11.22
CA LEU A 254 1.94 4.46 -10.01
C LEU A 254 1.26 5.00 -8.75
N THR A 255 0.91 6.30 -8.73
CA THR A 255 0.17 6.90 -7.62
C THR A 255 -1.26 6.37 -7.50
N VAL A 256 -1.91 6.01 -8.62
CA VAL A 256 -3.21 5.31 -8.61
C VAL A 256 -3.08 3.94 -7.96
N GLN A 257 -2.09 3.15 -8.39
CA GLN A 257 -1.85 1.82 -7.84
C GLN A 257 -1.40 1.84 -6.37
N ALA A 258 -0.76 2.93 -5.94
CA ALA A 258 -0.39 3.20 -4.56
C ALA A 258 -1.54 3.84 -3.75
N ARG A 259 -2.74 3.98 -4.33
CA ARG A 259 -3.95 4.53 -3.69
C ARG A 259 -3.80 5.96 -3.17
N LEU A 260 -3.01 6.80 -3.83
CA LEU A 260 -2.80 8.19 -3.40
C LEU A 260 -3.96 9.10 -3.86
N VAL A 261 -5.17 8.85 -3.37
CA VAL A 261 -6.44 9.42 -3.88
C VAL A 261 -6.38 10.94 -3.94
N LYS A 262 -5.87 11.59 -2.88
CA LYS A 262 -5.80 13.06 -2.80
C LYS A 262 -4.85 13.65 -3.84
N TYR A 263 -3.69 13.03 -4.06
CA TYR A 263 -2.72 13.46 -5.07
C TYR A 263 -3.30 13.30 -6.48
N VAL A 264 -3.91 12.15 -6.77
CA VAL A 264 -4.53 11.88 -8.07
C VAL A 264 -5.66 12.88 -8.34
N ARG A 265 -6.54 13.12 -7.36
CA ARG A 265 -7.63 14.10 -7.46
C ARG A 265 -7.09 15.51 -7.72
N ALA A 266 -6.06 15.95 -6.97
CA ALA A 266 -5.45 17.26 -7.17
C ALA A 266 -4.80 17.37 -8.57
N THR A 267 -4.10 16.33 -9.01
CA THR A 267 -3.45 16.26 -10.32
C THR A 267 -4.46 16.34 -11.47
N LEU A 268 -5.56 15.59 -11.38
CA LEU A 268 -6.62 15.60 -12.40
C LEU A 268 -7.44 16.88 -12.37
N LYS A 269 -7.64 17.48 -11.19
CA LYS A 269 -8.26 18.81 -11.07
C LYS A 269 -7.42 19.88 -11.77
N ALA A 270 -6.10 19.85 -11.60
CA ALA A 270 -5.18 20.79 -12.22
C ALA A 270 -5.06 20.56 -13.74
N ASN A 271 -5.08 19.30 -14.18
CA ASN A 271 -5.01 18.97 -15.61
C ASN A 271 -5.78 17.66 -15.92
N PRO A 272 -7.06 17.76 -16.32
CA PRO A 272 -7.89 16.61 -16.64
C PRO A 272 -7.36 15.75 -17.80
N HIS A 273 -6.56 16.31 -18.71
CA HIS A 273 -6.00 15.56 -19.83
C HIS A 273 -5.02 14.47 -19.39
N ARG A 274 -4.44 14.56 -18.19
CA ARG A 274 -3.58 13.53 -17.60
C ARG A 274 -4.30 12.19 -17.38
N LEU A 275 -5.64 12.18 -17.41
CA LEU A 275 -6.43 10.96 -17.39
C LEU A 275 -6.19 10.09 -18.63
N ARG A 276 -5.93 10.72 -19.78
CA ARG A 276 -5.70 10.04 -21.05
C ARG A 276 -4.25 9.59 -21.12
N LYS A 277 -4.03 8.27 -21.00
CA LYS A 277 -2.73 7.65 -21.25
C LYS A 277 -2.85 6.55 -22.30
N SER A 278 -1.77 6.32 -23.04
CA SER A 278 -1.62 5.15 -23.89
C SER A 278 -1.37 3.88 -23.06
N GLY A 279 -1.59 2.72 -23.67
CA GLY A 279 -1.46 1.43 -22.99
C GLY A 279 -2.58 1.18 -21.98
N ARG A 280 -2.21 0.71 -20.78
CA ARG A 280 -3.15 0.38 -19.70
C ARG A 280 -3.86 1.64 -19.16
N PRO A 281 -5.20 1.73 -19.15
CA PRO A 281 -5.90 2.91 -18.61
C PRO A 281 -5.74 3.07 -17.09
N LEU A 282 -5.80 4.30 -16.57
CA LEU A 282 -5.67 4.55 -15.11
C LEU A 282 -6.71 3.80 -14.28
N LEU A 283 -7.96 3.71 -14.76
CA LEU A 283 -9.02 2.97 -14.09
C LEU A 283 -8.70 1.48 -13.94
N ASP A 284 -7.97 0.91 -14.89
CA ASP A 284 -7.55 -0.49 -14.82
C ASP A 284 -6.45 -0.72 -13.76
N TYR A 285 -5.63 0.29 -13.42
CA TYR A 285 -4.71 0.20 -12.27
C TYR A 285 -5.47 0.23 -10.93
N ALA A 286 -6.55 1.00 -10.84
CA ALA A 286 -7.37 1.09 -9.63
C ALA A 286 -8.17 -0.20 -9.40
N LEU A 287 -8.74 -0.78 -10.46
CA LEU A 287 -9.57 -1.99 -10.39
C LEU A 287 -8.75 -3.28 -10.25
N ARG A 288 -7.50 -3.29 -10.73
CA ARG A 288 -6.59 -4.43 -10.62
C ARG A 288 -5.28 -4.02 -9.95
N PRO A 289 -5.28 -3.76 -8.62
CA PRO A 289 -4.20 -3.08 -7.91
C PRO A 289 -3.00 -3.98 -7.57
N ARG A 290 -2.89 -5.20 -8.12
CA ARG A 290 -1.79 -6.12 -7.79
C ARG A 290 -0.45 -5.47 -8.08
N ARG A 291 0.40 -5.36 -7.05
CA ARG A 291 1.76 -4.83 -7.13
C ARG A 291 2.77 -5.87 -6.64
N VAL A 292 3.90 -5.98 -7.33
CA VAL A 292 5.07 -6.64 -6.76
C VAL A 292 5.71 -5.65 -5.80
N MET A 293 5.55 -5.88 -4.50
CA MET A 293 6.34 -5.14 -3.51
C MET A 293 7.72 -5.77 -3.41
N PRO A 294 8.81 -5.00 -3.46
CA PRO A 294 10.17 -5.52 -3.41
C PRO A 294 10.50 -6.17 -2.05
N ILE A 295 9.75 -5.79 -1.01
CA ILE A 295 9.95 -6.23 0.36
C ILE A 295 8.69 -6.95 0.83
N LYS A 296 8.77 -8.28 0.99
CA LYS A 296 7.77 -9.07 1.72
C LYS A 296 8.02 -8.89 3.22
N THR A 297 7.61 -7.79 3.83
CA THR A 297 7.59 -7.72 5.30
C THR A 297 6.29 -8.32 5.82
N PRO A 298 6.34 -9.17 6.87
CA PRO A 298 5.15 -9.75 7.50
C PRO A 298 4.17 -8.71 8.09
N TYR A 299 4.63 -7.47 8.27
CA TYR A 299 3.84 -6.39 8.86
C TYR A 299 2.99 -5.61 7.83
N HIS A 300 3.41 -5.52 6.56
CA HIS A 300 2.58 -4.90 5.52
C HIS A 300 1.47 -5.81 5.01
N SER A 301 1.56 -7.14 5.17
CA SER A 301 0.57 -8.08 4.63
C SER A 301 -0.85 -7.93 5.19
N ARG A 302 -1.02 -7.30 6.38
CA ARG A 302 -2.34 -6.98 6.95
C ARG A 302 -2.88 -5.59 6.55
N ARG A 303 -2.01 -4.64 6.17
CA ARG A 303 -2.39 -3.30 5.67
C ARG A 303 -2.57 -3.28 4.16
N ASP A 304 -1.82 -4.12 3.45
CA ASP A 304 -1.76 -4.22 2.00
C ASP A 304 -2.59 -5.41 1.48
N GLU A 305 -3.78 -5.68 2.04
CA GLU A 305 -4.72 -6.48 1.25
C GLU A 305 -4.85 -5.76 -0.12
N PRO A 306 -4.58 -6.44 -1.25
CA PRO A 306 -4.63 -5.84 -2.58
C PRO A 306 -6.09 -5.68 -3.00
N ASN A 307 -6.87 -4.98 -2.18
CA ASN A 307 -8.25 -4.65 -2.44
C ASN A 307 -8.37 -3.36 -3.26
N ILE A 308 -9.51 -3.17 -3.89
CA ILE A 308 -9.81 -1.97 -4.67
C ILE A 308 -10.04 -0.80 -3.72
N ASP A 309 -9.48 0.35 -4.06
CA ASP A 309 -9.79 1.61 -3.40
C ASP A 309 -10.99 2.26 -4.11
N LEU A 310 -12.15 2.23 -3.45
CA LEU A 310 -13.40 2.72 -4.05
C LEU A 310 -13.39 4.23 -4.26
N ASP A 311 -12.67 4.99 -3.44
CA ASP A 311 -12.54 6.44 -3.62
C ASP A 311 -11.66 6.76 -4.83
N MET A 312 -10.61 5.98 -5.07
CA MET A 312 -9.80 6.07 -6.30
C MET A 312 -10.65 5.78 -7.54
N VAL A 313 -11.45 4.70 -7.52
CA VAL A 313 -12.35 4.37 -8.64
C VAL A 313 -13.35 5.50 -8.88
N ARG A 314 -13.97 6.01 -7.81
CA ARG A 314 -14.91 7.14 -7.87
C ARG A 314 -14.25 8.38 -8.47
N VAL A 315 -13.07 8.77 -8.01
CA VAL A 315 -12.29 9.88 -8.60
C VAL A 315 -12.11 9.68 -10.10
N LEU A 316 -11.61 8.53 -10.53
CA LEU A 316 -11.32 8.31 -11.94
C LEU A 316 -12.59 8.37 -12.80
N LEU A 317 -13.71 7.83 -12.31
CA LEU A 317 -15.01 7.91 -13.00
C LEU A 317 -15.58 9.33 -13.01
N GLU A 318 -15.44 10.11 -11.93
CA GLU A 318 -15.84 11.53 -11.87
C GLU A 318 -15.13 12.36 -12.94
N TYR A 319 -13.85 12.09 -13.21
CA TYR A 319 -13.09 12.79 -14.25
C TYR A 319 -13.27 12.20 -15.65
N GLY A 320 -14.16 11.20 -15.82
CA GLY A 320 -14.54 10.66 -17.13
C GLY A 320 -13.69 9.48 -17.61
N ALA A 321 -13.14 8.67 -16.71
CA ALA A 321 -12.46 7.44 -17.09
C ALA A 321 -13.45 6.49 -17.78
N ASN A 322 -13.08 5.97 -18.95
CA ASN A 322 -13.94 5.09 -19.72
C ASN A 322 -13.70 3.63 -19.32
N HIS A 323 -14.65 3.04 -18.59
CA HIS A 323 -14.66 1.63 -18.20
C HIS A 323 -14.92 0.66 -19.36
N ASN A 324 -15.46 1.14 -20.48
CA ASN A 324 -15.57 0.38 -21.72
C ASN A 324 -14.37 0.61 -22.67
N GLN A 325 -13.32 1.32 -22.24
CA GLN A 325 -12.13 1.51 -23.05
C GLN A 325 -11.45 0.18 -23.33
N THR A 326 -11.15 -0.09 -24.59
CA THR A 326 -10.37 -1.25 -25.02
C THR A 326 -8.91 -1.09 -24.64
N VAL A 327 -8.33 -2.13 -24.06
CA VAL A 327 -6.93 -2.17 -23.67
C VAL A 327 -6.18 -3.00 -24.69
N HIS A 328 -5.58 -2.33 -25.69
CA HIS A 328 -4.89 -2.99 -26.81
C HIS A 328 -3.72 -3.89 -26.38
N SER A 329 -3.17 -3.70 -25.18
CA SER A 329 -2.16 -4.63 -24.65
C SER A 329 -2.75 -6.00 -24.29
N HIS A 330 -4.07 -6.11 -24.14
CA HIS A 330 -4.81 -7.28 -23.67
C HIS A 330 -5.90 -7.72 -24.66
N GLU A 331 -5.52 -7.99 -25.92
CA GLU A 331 -6.43 -8.60 -26.91
C GLU A 331 -7.76 -7.83 -27.09
N ASP A 332 -7.66 -6.50 -26.99
CA ASP A 332 -8.78 -5.56 -27.11
C ASP A 332 -9.90 -5.75 -26.07
N ARG A 333 -9.64 -6.44 -24.97
CA ARG A 333 -10.56 -6.51 -23.81
C ARG A 333 -10.80 -5.12 -23.23
N THR A 334 -12.02 -4.89 -22.77
CA THR A 334 -12.37 -3.63 -22.08
C THR A 334 -11.84 -3.61 -20.65
N VAL A 335 -11.69 -2.42 -20.05
CA VAL A 335 -11.36 -2.28 -18.62
C VAL A 335 -12.34 -3.04 -17.74
N TRP A 336 -13.64 -2.97 -18.04
CA TRP A 336 -14.70 -3.71 -17.36
C TRP A 336 -14.50 -5.23 -17.45
N ALA A 337 -14.24 -5.77 -18.64
CA ALA A 337 -13.99 -7.21 -18.83
C ALA A 337 -12.74 -7.68 -18.06
N LEU A 338 -11.65 -6.91 -18.11
CA LEU A 338 -10.42 -7.23 -17.39
C LEU A 338 -10.63 -7.25 -15.87
N PHE A 339 -11.40 -6.30 -15.33
CA PHE A 339 -11.76 -6.29 -13.92
C PHE A 339 -12.55 -7.54 -13.52
N LEU A 340 -13.56 -7.94 -14.30
CA LEU A 340 -14.32 -9.16 -14.04
C LEU A 340 -13.47 -10.43 -14.10
N ILE A 341 -12.55 -10.53 -15.07
CA ILE A 341 -11.59 -11.64 -15.18
C ILE A 341 -10.71 -11.70 -13.92
N PHE A 342 -10.23 -10.54 -13.45
CA PHE A 342 -9.45 -10.45 -12.22
C PHE A 342 -10.21 -10.99 -11.00
N CYS A 343 -11.49 -10.62 -10.85
CA CYS A 343 -12.35 -11.13 -9.78
C CYS A 343 -12.55 -12.65 -9.90
N TRP A 344 -12.90 -13.12 -11.10
CA TRP A 344 -13.17 -14.53 -11.38
C TRP A 344 -11.96 -15.43 -11.12
N GLU A 345 -10.77 -15.04 -11.61
CA GLU A 345 -9.51 -15.75 -11.33
C GLU A 345 -9.22 -15.80 -9.82
N SER A 346 -9.48 -14.71 -9.10
CA SER A 346 -9.24 -14.64 -7.66
C SER A 346 -10.18 -15.57 -6.87
N VAL A 347 -11.44 -15.70 -7.29
CA VAL A 347 -12.40 -16.63 -6.69
C VAL A 347 -12.04 -18.08 -6.97
N ASN A 348 -11.74 -18.42 -8.23
CA ASN A 348 -11.41 -19.80 -8.63
C ASN A 348 -10.12 -20.32 -8.00
N ARG A 349 -9.21 -19.42 -7.60
CA ARG A 349 -7.98 -19.76 -6.89
C ARG A 349 -8.15 -19.83 -5.37
N GLY A 350 -9.34 -19.52 -4.85
CA GLY A 350 -9.59 -19.44 -3.40
C GLY A 350 -8.86 -18.27 -2.72
N GLU A 351 -8.50 -17.23 -3.47
CA GLU A 351 -7.78 -16.05 -2.97
C GLU A 351 -8.74 -14.90 -2.58
N ALA A 352 -10.00 -15.00 -2.99
CA ALA A 352 -11.01 -13.98 -2.71
C ALA A 352 -11.46 -14.00 -1.24
N THR A 353 -11.25 -12.88 -0.54
CA THR A 353 -11.84 -12.63 0.78
C THR A 353 -13.23 -12.02 0.66
N GLU A 354 -14.06 -12.15 1.68
CA GLU A 354 -15.39 -11.49 1.71
C GLU A 354 -15.27 -9.96 1.65
N THR A 355 -14.23 -9.40 2.25
CA THR A 355 -13.89 -7.97 2.13
C THR A 355 -13.60 -7.57 0.69
N SER A 356 -12.86 -8.41 -0.05
CA SER A 356 -12.55 -8.17 -1.46
C SER A 356 -13.81 -8.25 -2.33
N LYS A 357 -14.62 -9.31 -2.16
CA LYS A 357 -15.88 -9.47 -2.90
C LYS A 357 -16.84 -8.31 -2.67
N ARG A 358 -16.92 -7.77 -1.45
CA ARG A 358 -17.75 -6.58 -1.15
C ARG A 358 -17.27 -5.37 -1.96
N ALA A 359 -15.98 -5.06 -1.90
CA ALA A 359 -15.42 -3.94 -2.67
C ALA A 359 -15.58 -4.15 -4.19
N TRP A 360 -15.44 -5.38 -4.69
CA TRP A 360 -15.67 -5.68 -6.11
C TRP A 360 -17.12 -5.48 -6.53
N TYR A 361 -18.06 -5.82 -5.64
CA TYR A 361 -19.49 -5.59 -5.89
C TYR A 361 -19.80 -4.09 -5.98
N GLU A 362 -19.35 -3.31 -5.00
CA GLU A 362 -19.53 -1.84 -5.00
C GLU A 362 -18.83 -1.17 -6.21
N ALA A 363 -17.65 -1.65 -6.59
CA ALA A 363 -16.99 -1.22 -7.83
C ALA A 363 -17.81 -1.57 -9.08
N SER A 364 -18.45 -2.74 -9.10
CA SER A 364 -19.32 -3.15 -10.21
C SER A 364 -20.54 -2.25 -10.33
N GLU A 365 -21.20 -1.93 -9.22
CA GLU A 365 -22.33 -0.98 -9.21
C GLU A 365 -21.91 0.37 -9.77
N MET A 366 -20.79 0.94 -9.30
CA MET A 366 -20.27 2.22 -9.83
C MET A 366 -20.00 2.18 -11.34
N LEU A 367 -19.49 1.07 -11.88
CA LEU A 367 -19.21 0.94 -13.31
C LEU A 367 -20.52 0.76 -14.11
N ILE A 368 -21.47 0.00 -13.59
CA ILE A 368 -22.78 -0.26 -14.20
C ILE A 368 -23.62 1.02 -14.26
N GLU A 369 -23.67 1.79 -13.17
CA GLU A 369 -24.33 3.10 -13.11
C GLU A 369 -23.80 4.08 -14.18
N ARG A 370 -22.52 3.94 -14.56
CA ARG A 370 -21.88 4.72 -15.61
C ARG A 370 -21.99 4.08 -17.00
N GLY A 371 -22.72 2.98 -17.14
CA GLY A 371 -23.03 2.33 -18.42
C GLY A 371 -22.05 1.22 -18.81
N ALA A 372 -21.59 0.41 -17.86
CA ALA A 372 -20.83 -0.80 -18.19
C ALA A 372 -21.68 -1.75 -19.06
N ARG A 373 -21.08 -2.25 -20.14
CA ARG A 373 -21.81 -3.04 -21.15
C ARG A 373 -21.88 -4.51 -20.75
N ARG A 374 -23.03 -5.13 -21.00
CA ARG A 374 -23.24 -6.58 -20.83
C ARG A 374 -22.39 -7.38 -21.82
N SER A 375 -22.24 -6.88 -23.04
CA SER A 375 -21.41 -7.46 -24.11
C SER A 375 -19.93 -7.05 -23.99
N CYS A 376 -19.32 -7.24 -22.81
CA CYS A 376 -17.93 -6.83 -22.57
C CYS A 376 -16.90 -7.88 -22.96
N PHE A 377 -17.30 -9.15 -23.04
CA PHE A 377 -16.45 -10.27 -23.44
C PHE A 377 -16.52 -10.52 -24.96
N SER A 378 -15.38 -10.91 -25.53
CA SER A 378 -15.30 -11.31 -26.93
C SER A 378 -15.78 -12.74 -27.11
N SER A 379 -16.26 -13.09 -28.32
CA SER A 379 -16.57 -14.48 -28.68
C SER A 379 -15.35 -15.40 -28.66
N ALA A 380 -14.14 -14.83 -28.70
CA ALA A 380 -12.87 -15.54 -28.61
C ALA A 380 -12.50 -15.95 -27.17
N GLU A 381 -13.23 -15.47 -26.15
CA GLU A 381 -12.98 -15.87 -24.76
C GLU A 381 -13.33 -17.35 -24.52
N PRO A 382 -12.72 -17.98 -23.49
CA PRO A 382 -13.11 -19.31 -23.04
C PRO A 382 -14.61 -19.42 -22.73
N PRO A 383 -15.22 -20.61 -22.89
CA PRO A 383 -16.65 -20.81 -22.68
C PRO A 383 -17.17 -20.26 -21.34
N GLU A 384 -16.36 -20.34 -20.29
CA GLU A 384 -16.67 -19.90 -18.92
C GLU A 384 -16.78 -18.37 -18.80
N LEU A 385 -16.15 -17.61 -19.71
CA LEU A 385 -16.18 -16.16 -19.75
C LEU A 385 -17.03 -15.60 -20.89
N ARG A 386 -17.65 -16.47 -21.71
CA ARG A 386 -18.43 -16.05 -22.88
C ARG A 386 -19.62 -15.18 -22.49
N TYR A 387 -20.17 -15.40 -21.29
CA TYR A 387 -21.32 -14.67 -20.79
C TYR A 387 -21.01 -14.07 -19.42
N ILE A 388 -21.32 -12.77 -19.30
CA ILE A 388 -21.11 -12.02 -18.06
C ILE A 388 -21.92 -12.58 -16.89
N ASP A 389 -23.10 -13.13 -17.16
CA ASP A 389 -24.01 -13.73 -16.19
C ASP A 389 -23.31 -14.79 -15.34
N GLY A 390 -22.70 -15.80 -15.99
CA GLY A 390 -21.97 -16.86 -15.31
C GLY A 390 -20.74 -16.35 -14.55
N VAL A 391 -20.08 -15.30 -15.05
CA VAL A 391 -18.95 -14.66 -14.35
C VAL A 391 -19.43 -13.98 -13.07
N LEU A 392 -20.51 -13.20 -13.14
CA LEU A 392 -21.08 -12.50 -11.98
C LEU A 392 -21.61 -13.48 -10.94
N GLU A 393 -22.31 -14.55 -11.37
CA GLU A 393 -22.80 -15.62 -10.49
C GLU A 393 -21.65 -16.31 -9.77
N THR A 394 -20.57 -16.64 -10.49
CA THR A 394 -19.37 -17.25 -9.91
C THR A 394 -18.72 -16.33 -8.86
N VAL A 395 -18.63 -15.03 -9.15
CA VAL A 395 -17.92 -14.08 -8.29
C VAL A 395 -18.74 -13.68 -7.06
N PHE A 396 -20.03 -13.41 -7.24
CA PHE A 396 -20.88 -12.75 -6.24
C PHE A 396 -22.01 -13.64 -5.69
N GLY A 397 -22.32 -14.76 -6.33
CA GLY A 397 -23.51 -15.57 -6.06
C GLY A 397 -24.74 -15.08 -6.83
N GLU A 398 -25.76 -15.94 -6.90
CA GLU A 398 -26.96 -15.78 -7.73
C GLU A 398 -27.73 -14.49 -7.44
N ASP A 399 -28.02 -14.20 -6.17
CA ASP A 399 -28.81 -13.03 -5.77
C ASP A 399 -28.14 -11.71 -6.18
N LYS A 400 -26.84 -11.59 -5.90
CA LYS A 400 -26.05 -10.39 -6.21
C LYS A 400 -25.82 -10.23 -7.70
N ALA A 401 -25.56 -11.33 -8.41
CA ALA A 401 -25.43 -11.32 -9.86
C ALA A 401 -26.73 -10.86 -10.53
N SER A 402 -27.87 -11.40 -10.09
CA SER A 402 -29.19 -11.01 -10.59
C SER A 402 -29.47 -9.53 -10.39
N ASN A 403 -29.09 -8.98 -9.23
CA ASN A 403 -29.21 -7.55 -8.96
C ASN A 403 -28.38 -6.71 -9.94
N LEU A 404 -27.09 -7.02 -10.10
CA LEU A 404 -26.22 -6.30 -11.03
C LEU A 404 -26.72 -6.38 -12.49
N LEU A 405 -27.18 -7.55 -12.93
CA LEU A 405 -27.75 -7.74 -14.27
C LEU A 405 -29.02 -6.89 -14.47
N GLN A 406 -29.91 -6.85 -13.48
CA GLN A 406 -31.10 -6.00 -13.52
C GLN A 406 -30.74 -4.52 -13.61
N GLN A 407 -29.74 -4.06 -12.84
CA GLN A 407 -29.23 -2.69 -12.92
C GLN A 407 -28.67 -2.38 -14.32
N MET A 408 -27.90 -3.29 -14.92
CA MET A 408 -27.37 -3.13 -16.29
C MET A 408 -28.50 -2.97 -17.31
N ASP A 409 -29.54 -3.79 -17.22
CA ASP A 409 -30.69 -3.74 -18.13
C ASP A 409 -31.50 -2.45 -17.94
N GLU A 410 -31.59 -1.92 -16.72
CA GLU A 410 -32.21 -0.62 -16.45
C GLU A 410 -31.41 0.55 -17.04
N VAL A 411 -30.09 0.57 -16.83
CA VAL A 411 -29.22 1.63 -17.36
C VAL A 411 -29.23 1.63 -18.89
N GLN A 412 -29.19 0.45 -19.53
CA GLN A 412 -29.28 0.33 -20.99
C GLN A 412 -30.63 0.81 -21.54
N ARG A 413 -31.74 0.47 -20.88
CA ARG A 413 -33.07 0.97 -21.27
C ARG A 413 -33.17 2.49 -21.16
N LYS A 414 -32.65 3.09 -20.08
CA LYS A 414 -32.60 4.55 -19.91
C LYS A 414 -31.76 5.24 -20.98
N ALA A 415 -30.62 4.65 -21.34
CA ALA A 415 -29.78 5.18 -22.42
C ALA A 415 -30.51 5.14 -23.78
N ALA A 416 -31.22 4.05 -24.09
CA ALA A 416 -31.98 3.90 -25.33
C ALA A 416 -33.17 4.88 -25.42
N SER A 417 -33.92 5.07 -24.33
CA SER A 417 -35.07 6.00 -24.32
C SER A 417 -34.66 7.46 -24.47
N THR A 418 -33.53 7.85 -23.88
CA THR A 418 -32.98 9.22 -23.99
C THR A 418 -32.56 9.54 -25.43
N TRP A 419 -32.01 8.56 -26.14
CA TRP A 419 -31.65 8.70 -27.57
C TRP A 419 -32.88 8.75 -28.49
N GLY A 420 -33.90 7.94 -28.23
CA GLY A 420 -35.15 7.94 -29.00
C GLY A 420 -35.92 9.27 -28.90
N GLY A 421 -35.90 9.92 -27.73
CA GLY A 421 -36.52 11.24 -27.54
C GLY A 421 -35.80 12.39 -28.25
N TRP A 422 -34.49 12.30 -28.42
CA TRP A 422 -33.71 13.29 -29.19
C TRP A 422 -33.99 13.19 -30.69
N ILE A 423 -34.05 11.98 -31.25
CA ILE A 423 -34.37 11.80 -32.67
C ILE A 423 -35.82 12.20 -32.95
N GLY A 424 -36.77 11.88 -32.05
CA GLY A 424 -38.17 12.27 -32.19
C GLY A 424 -38.49 13.76 -31.94
N SER A 425 -37.50 14.59 -31.60
CA SER A 425 -37.64 16.06 -31.50
C SER A 425 -36.93 16.81 -32.65
N PHE A 426 -36.18 16.10 -33.48
CA PHE A 426 -35.55 16.61 -34.70
C PHE A 426 -36.30 16.23 -35.99
N PHE A 427 -37.32 15.37 -35.88
CA PHE A 427 -38.32 15.07 -36.90
C PHE A 427 -39.69 15.45 -36.37
#